data_AF-A0A1B1AVI8-F1
#
_entry.id   AF-A0A1B1AVI8-F1
#
_cell.length_a   1.000
_cell.length_b   1.000
_cell.length_c   1.000
_cell.angle_alpha   90.00
_cell.angle_beta   90.00
_cell.angle_gamma   90.00
#
_symmetry.space_group_name_H-M   'P 1'
#
loop_
_entity.id
_entity.type
_entity.pdbx_description
1 polymer ?
#
loop_
_entity_poly.entity_id
_entity_poly.type
_entity_poly.pdbx_seq_one_letter_code
_entity_poly.pdbx_strand_id
1 'polypeptide(L)'
;MIESFTAPLVMSLEQLKAEVAELLRADELSARRWACEVPGCDGLPYEGWRHHHARAAQRQPSWLWTVWMLLTGRGWGKSRTAAETVREWAKTPGLQIAVVAKNATLVRDICFDSPKSGLLSVIPPEDVAKYNSSLGETTLRLKNGTRIRGFGAETPDNLRGWAFDKAWCDEYGAWSRHTAQEVYDMVWFCLREVDTLQVAISTTPKPLRSPREPRRSQASRDRAGTGPSRPSPSARPRPLRATGPDLPTTTP
;
A
#
# COMPACT_ATOMS: atom_id res chain seq x y z
N MET A 1 49.00 38.68 -41.46
CA MET A 1 48.04 37.76 -42.09
C MET A 1 47.25 37.17 -40.94
N ILE A 2 45.99 37.58 -40.74
CA ILE A 2 45.22 37.15 -39.56
C ILE A 2 44.61 35.80 -39.89
N GLU A 3 44.95 34.78 -39.10
CA GLU A 3 44.35 33.45 -39.24
C GLU A 3 42.85 33.53 -38.99
N SER A 4 42.06 32.99 -39.92
CA SER A 4 40.61 32.93 -39.79
C SER A 4 40.25 31.99 -38.65
N PHE A 5 39.78 32.54 -37.54
CA PHE A 5 39.10 31.76 -36.52
C PHE A 5 37.92 31.03 -37.18
N THR A 6 37.99 29.70 -37.24
CA THR A 6 36.89 28.85 -37.68
C THR A 6 35.71 29.16 -36.75
N ALA A 7 34.62 29.69 -37.31
CA ALA A 7 33.42 29.95 -36.52
C ALA A 7 32.99 28.62 -35.84
N PRO A 8 32.63 28.63 -34.55
CA PRO A 8 32.10 27.42 -33.92
C PRO A 8 30.89 26.95 -34.74
N LEU A 9 30.85 25.66 -35.06
CA LEU A 9 29.81 25.04 -35.89
C LEU A 9 28.43 25.33 -35.29
N VAL A 10 27.75 26.35 -35.81
CA VAL A 10 26.40 26.71 -35.38
C VAL A 10 25.48 25.61 -35.88
N MET A 11 24.98 24.80 -34.94
CA MET A 11 24.04 23.74 -35.24
C MET A 11 22.81 24.33 -35.93
N SER A 12 22.35 23.69 -37.01
CA SER A 12 21.11 24.07 -37.66
C SER A 12 19.92 23.87 -36.71
N LEU A 13 18.82 24.56 -36.97
CA LEU A 13 17.60 24.41 -36.17
C LEU A 13 17.12 22.94 -36.12
N GLU A 14 17.32 22.17 -37.19
CA GLU A 14 16.96 20.74 -37.22
C GLU A 14 17.93 19.87 -36.42
N GLN A 15 19.24 20.18 -36.44
CA GLN A 15 20.22 19.51 -35.57
C GLN A 15 19.93 19.78 -34.09
N LEU A 16 19.62 21.03 -33.73
CA LEU A 16 19.26 21.42 -32.37
C LEU A 16 17.96 20.74 -31.91
N LYS A 17 16.93 20.68 -32.76
CA LYS A 17 15.69 19.94 -32.48
C LYS A 17 15.95 18.44 -32.25
N ALA A 18 16.79 17.83 -33.07
CA ALA A 18 17.13 16.42 -32.95
C ALA A 18 17.88 16.12 -31.64
N GLU A 19 18.85 16.96 -31.27
CA GLU A 19 19.58 16.84 -30.00
C GLU A 19 18.66 17.04 -28.79
N VAL A 20 17.80 18.07 -28.81
CA VAL A 20 16.78 18.27 -27.75
C VAL A 20 15.83 17.08 -27.66
N ALA A 21 15.37 16.52 -28.78
CA ALA A 21 14.49 15.35 -28.77
C ALA A 21 15.18 14.10 -28.21
N GLU A 22 16.48 13.90 -28.47
CA GLU A 22 17.24 12.79 -27.90
C GLU A 22 17.54 13.00 -26.41
N LEU A 23 17.83 14.23 -25.97
CA LEU A 23 17.94 14.57 -24.56
C LEU A 23 16.63 14.32 -23.79
N LEU A 24 15.48 14.66 -24.39
CA LEU A 24 14.16 14.37 -23.81
C LEU A 24 13.91 12.85 -23.73
N ARG A 25 14.22 12.09 -24.79
CA ARG A 25 14.13 10.62 -24.76
C ARG A 25 15.05 10.02 -23.68
N ALA A 26 16.28 10.51 -23.56
CA ALA A 26 17.23 10.05 -22.55
C ALA A 26 16.75 10.38 -21.12
N ASP A 27 16.12 11.54 -20.91
CA ASP A 27 15.52 11.91 -19.62
C ASP A 27 14.28 11.06 -19.29
N GLU A 28 13.40 10.79 -20.26
CA GLU A 28 12.28 9.85 -20.11
C GLU A 28 12.75 8.43 -19.78
N LEU A 29 13.77 7.91 -20.47
CA LEU A 29 14.38 6.61 -20.18
C LEU A 29 15.04 6.60 -18.79
N SER A 30 15.72 7.68 -18.42
CA SER A 30 16.29 7.90 -17.09
C SER A 30 15.21 7.89 -16.00
N ALA A 31 14.08 8.55 -16.24
CA ALA A 31 12.94 8.67 -15.33
C ALA A 31 12.25 7.33 -15.01
N ARG A 32 12.44 6.32 -15.87
CA ARG A 32 12.00 4.94 -15.60
C ARG A 32 12.83 4.24 -14.53
N ARG A 33 13.96 4.78 -14.07
CA ARG A 33 14.75 4.15 -12.99
C ARG A 33 14.08 4.40 -11.64
N TRP A 34 13.75 3.34 -10.91
CA TRP A 34 13.04 3.45 -9.63
C TRP A 34 13.95 3.55 -8.41
N ALA A 35 15.00 2.74 -8.29
CA ALA A 35 15.84 2.69 -7.10
C ALA A 35 17.29 3.09 -7.42
N CYS A 36 17.79 4.10 -6.73
CA CYS A 36 19.20 4.47 -6.75
C CYS A 36 19.97 3.72 -5.65
N GLU A 37 21.30 3.69 -5.74
CA GLU A 37 22.15 2.98 -4.76
C GLU A 37 22.61 3.86 -3.58
N VAL A 38 22.39 5.18 -3.66
CA VAL A 38 22.82 6.15 -2.63
C VAL A 38 22.33 5.74 -1.23
N PRO A 39 23.23 5.53 -0.25
CA PRO A 39 22.83 5.25 1.13
C PRO A 39 21.99 6.40 1.71
N GLY A 40 20.91 6.06 2.42
CA GLY A 40 20.07 7.07 3.08
C GLY A 40 19.24 8.00 2.18
N CYS A 41 19.21 7.77 0.85
CA CYS A 41 18.47 8.61 -0.10
C CYS A 41 17.01 8.89 0.30
N ASP A 42 16.57 10.13 0.10
CA ASP A 42 15.24 10.66 0.44
C ASP A 42 14.23 10.63 -0.73
N GLY A 43 14.66 10.20 -1.93
CA GLY A 43 13.85 10.13 -3.14
C GLY A 43 13.65 11.47 -3.86
N LEU A 44 14.42 12.50 -3.51
CA LEU A 44 14.44 13.78 -4.24
C LEU A 44 15.41 13.72 -5.44
N PRO A 45 15.19 14.54 -6.49
CA PRO A 45 16.13 14.66 -7.60
C PRO A 45 17.53 15.11 -7.17
N TYR A 46 18.57 14.53 -7.78
CA TYR A 46 19.98 14.93 -7.62
C TYR A 46 20.77 14.71 -8.93
N GLU A 47 22.07 14.97 -8.92
CA GLU A 47 22.91 14.79 -10.11
C GLU A 47 22.85 13.35 -10.66
N GLY A 48 22.54 13.22 -11.95
CA GLY A 48 22.31 11.93 -12.61
C GLY A 48 20.95 11.27 -12.31
N TRP A 49 20.10 11.85 -11.46
CA TRP A 49 18.75 11.39 -11.13
C TRP A 49 17.77 12.57 -11.07
N ARG A 50 17.34 13.06 -12.23
CA ARG A 50 16.56 14.31 -12.37
C ARG A 50 15.08 14.21 -11.99
N HIS A 51 14.65 13.07 -11.47
CA HIS A 51 13.27 12.73 -11.17
C HIS A 51 13.10 12.16 -9.76
N HIS A 52 11.86 12.20 -9.25
CA HIS A 52 11.51 11.53 -8.00
C HIS A 52 11.59 10.02 -8.13
N HIS A 53 12.17 9.37 -7.13
CA HIS A 53 12.48 7.94 -7.14
C HIS A 53 12.39 7.35 -5.72
N ALA A 54 12.75 6.08 -5.56
CA ALA A 54 12.65 5.35 -4.30
C ALA A 54 13.53 5.98 -3.20
N ARG A 55 12.92 6.22 -2.04
CA ARG A 55 13.67 6.43 -0.79
C ARG A 55 14.49 5.19 -0.47
N ALA A 56 15.53 5.33 0.34
CA ALA A 56 16.34 4.19 0.80
C ALA A 56 15.50 3.05 1.42
N ALA A 57 14.43 3.39 2.15
CA ALA A 57 13.51 2.44 2.77
C ALA A 57 12.47 1.81 1.80
N GLN A 58 12.34 2.33 0.57
CA GLN A 58 11.50 1.78 -0.50
C GLN A 58 12.28 0.85 -1.46
N ARG A 59 13.54 0.56 -1.16
CA ARG A 59 14.36 -0.39 -1.91
C ARG A 59 14.15 -1.80 -1.35
N GLN A 60 14.22 -2.81 -2.21
CA GLN A 60 14.24 -4.20 -1.79
C GLN A 60 15.44 -4.47 -0.87
N PRO A 61 15.36 -5.46 0.04
CA PRO A 61 16.53 -5.94 0.75
C PRO A 61 17.61 -6.42 -0.22
N SER A 62 18.88 -6.07 0.05
CA SER A 62 20.03 -6.41 -0.80
C SER A 62 20.60 -7.81 -0.57
N TRP A 63 20.10 -8.52 0.45
CA TRP A 63 20.45 -9.91 0.77
C TRP A 63 19.40 -10.88 0.21
N LEU A 64 19.61 -12.20 0.36
CA LEU A 64 18.61 -13.20 -0.02
C LEU A 64 17.41 -13.16 0.95
N TRP A 65 16.20 -13.05 0.41
CA TRP A 65 14.95 -12.99 1.18
C TRP A 65 13.83 -13.75 0.48
N THR A 66 12.89 -14.28 1.27
CA THR A 66 11.71 -15.02 0.77
C THR A 66 10.41 -14.24 0.99
N VAL A 67 10.32 -13.45 2.07
CA VAL A 67 9.18 -12.56 2.34
C VAL A 67 9.68 -11.17 2.68
N TRP A 68 9.12 -10.15 2.03
CA TRP A 68 9.37 -8.74 2.33
C TRP A 68 8.05 -8.03 2.64
N MET A 69 7.86 -7.62 3.90
CA MET A 69 6.63 -6.98 4.36
C MET A 69 6.79 -5.47 4.57
N LEU A 70 6.14 -4.70 3.71
CA LEU A 70 6.04 -3.23 3.75
C LEU A 70 4.91 -2.79 4.71
N LEU A 71 5.09 -3.04 6.01
CA LEU A 71 4.16 -2.63 7.08
C LEU A 71 4.29 -1.12 7.37
N THR A 72 3.55 -0.29 6.64
CA THR A 72 3.79 1.18 6.61
C THR A 72 2.50 2.01 6.60
N GLY A 73 2.62 3.31 6.87
CA GLY A 73 1.48 4.24 6.90
C GLY A 73 0.89 4.59 5.53
N ARG A 74 -0.27 5.26 5.54
CA ARG A 74 -0.81 5.90 4.33
C ARG A 74 0.16 6.96 3.81
N GLY A 75 0.24 7.13 2.49
CA GLY A 75 1.17 8.09 1.86
C GLY A 75 2.63 7.63 1.79
N TRP A 76 3.02 6.50 2.39
CA TRP A 76 4.41 6.01 2.34
C TRP A 76 4.84 5.50 0.95
N GLY A 77 3.89 5.18 0.06
CA GLY A 77 4.18 4.67 -1.29
C GLY A 77 4.27 3.14 -1.42
N LYS A 78 3.69 2.40 -0.47
CA LYS A 78 3.85 0.93 -0.35
C LYS A 78 3.41 0.15 -1.61
N SER A 79 2.28 0.51 -2.21
CA SER A 79 1.77 -0.18 -3.40
C SER A 79 2.59 0.16 -4.67
N ARG A 80 3.13 1.40 -4.79
CA ARG A 80 4.10 1.75 -5.84
C ARG A 80 5.40 0.96 -5.67
N THR A 81 5.90 0.87 -4.45
CA THR A 81 7.12 0.11 -4.10
C THR A 81 6.98 -1.37 -4.46
N ALA A 82 5.81 -1.96 -4.18
CA ALA A 82 5.54 -3.35 -4.53
C ALA A 82 5.31 -3.57 -6.04
N ALA A 83 4.65 -2.65 -6.74
CA ALA A 83 4.51 -2.72 -8.20
C ALA A 83 5.86 -2.58 -8.94
N GLU A 84 6.74 -1.69 -8.50
CA GLU A 84 8.11 -1.56 -9.01
C GLU A 84 8.96 -2.80 -8.67
N THR A 85 8.64 -3.51 -7.59
CA THR A 85 9.26 -4.80 -7.24
C THR A 85 8.80 -5.93 -8.17
N VAL A 86 7.51 -5.99 -8.50
CA VAL A 86 6.99 -6.90 -9.53
C VAL A 86 7.60 -6.60 -10.90
N ARG A 87 7.76 -5.32 -11.24
CA ARG A 87 8.45 -4.89 -12.46
C ARG A 87 9.91 -5.33 -12.48
N GLU A 88 10.64 -5.21 -11.38
CA GLU A 88 12.03 -5.66 -11.28
C GLU A 88 12.14 -7.17 -11.50
N TRP A 89 11.29 -7.97 -10.84
CA TRP A 89 11.19 -9.41 -11.11
C TRP A 89 10.86 -9.71 -12.57
N ALA A 90 9.92 -8.96 -13.15
CA ALA A 90 9.41 -9.19 -14.49
C ALA A 90 10.43 -8.91 -15.62
N LYS A 91 11.59 -8.32 -15.31
CA LYS A 91 12.74 -8.27 -16.24
C LYS A 91 13.26 -9.69 -16.55
N THR A 92 13.22 -10.59 -15.58
CA THR A 92 13.51 -12.01 -15.80
C THR A 92 12.46 -12.59 -16.76
N PRO A 93 12.86 -13.17 -17.90
CA PRO A 93 11.93 -13.75 -18.86
C PRO A 93 11.12 -14.93 -18.28
N GLY A 94 9.92 -15.15 -18.80
CA GLY A 94 9.10 -16.35 -18.55
C GLY A 94 8.33 -16.44 -17.24
N LEU A 95 8.59 -15.57 -16.24
CA LEU A 95 8.01 -15.73 -14.90
C LEU A 95 6.47 -15.72 -14.87
N GLN A 96 5.88 -16.52 -14.01
CA GLN A 96 4.48 -16.48 -13.57
C GLN A 96 4.40 -15.76 -12.21
N ILE A 97 3.80 -14.57 -12.17
CA ILE A 97 3.72 -13.74 -10.96
C ILE A 97 2.27 -13.60 -10.51
N ALA A 98 1.99 -13.93 -9.25
CA ALA A 98 0.68 -13.69 -8.64
C ALA A 98 0.58 -12.27 -8.06
N VAL A 99 -0.56 -11.62 -8.24
CA VAL A 99 -0.92 -10.36 -7.59
C VAL A 99 -2.25 -10.56 -6.89
N VAL A 100 -2.25 -10.55 -5.57
CA VAL A 100 -3.42 -10.78 -4.74
C VAL A 100 -3.78 -9.50 -4.01
N ALA A 101 -5.04 -9.07 -4.09
CA ALA A 101 -5.55 -7.96 -3.28
C ALA A 101 -6.90 -8.35 -2.67
N LYS A 102 -7.46 -7.47 -1.83
CA LYS A 102 -8.69 -7.75 -1.06
C LYS A 102 -9.83 -8.36 -1.89
N ASN A 103 -10.04 -7.88 -3.13
CA ASN A 103 -10.99 -8.45 -4.09
C ASN A 103 -10.54 -8.18 -5.53
N ALA A 104 -11.16 -8.87 -6.51
CA ALA A 104 -10.79 -8.77 -7.93
C ALA A 104 -10.89 -7.33 -8.48
N THR A 105 -11.84 -6.52 -8.02
CA THR A 105 -11.95 -5.11 -8.40
C THR A 105 -10.74 -4.30 -7.93
N LEU A 106 -10.31 -4.46 -6.67
CA LEU A 106 -9.15 -3.73 -6.13
C LEU A 106 -7.82 -4.22 -6.71
N VAL A 107 -7.73 -5.49 -7.11
CA VAL A 107 -6.60 -5.98 -7.92
C VAL A 107 -6.50 -5.12 -9.18
N ARG A 108 -7.57 -5.06 -9.98
CA ARG A 108 -7.59 -4.27 -11.21
C ARG A 108 -7.31 -2.79 -10.93
N ASP A 109 -8.15 -2.14 -10.12
CA ASP A 109 -8.15 -0.69 -9.93
C ASP A 109 -6.88 -0.14 -9.25
N ILE A 110 -6.29 -0.88 -8.29
CA ILE A 110 -5.16 -0.42 -7.48
C ILE A 110 -3.83 -1.02 -7.95
N CYS A 111 -3.82 -2.31 -8.29
CA CYS A 111 -2.59 -3.04 -8.57
C CYS A 111 -2.22 -3.05 -10.06
N PHE A 112 -3.18 -2.90 -10.99
CA PHE A 112 -2.91 -2.86 -12.44
C PHE A 112 -3.15 -1.47 -13.06
N ASP A 113 -4.38 -0.95 -12.95
CA ASP A 113 -4.87 0.25 -13.67
C ASP A 113 -4.46 1.58 -13.00
N SER A 114 -4.12 1.59 -11.71
CA SER A 114 -3.82 2.82 -10.95
C SER A 114 -2.72 3.66 -11.62
N PRO A 115 -2.99 4.91 -12.06
CA PRO A 115 -1.99 5.76 -12.71
C PRO A 115 -0.79 6.13 -11.82
N LYS A 116 -0.90 5.94 -10.50
CA LYS A 116 0.15 6.29 -9.53
C LYS A 116 0.99 5.10 -9.11
N SER A 117 0.41 3.89 -9.08
CA SER A 117 1.00 2.72 -8.42
C SER A 117 0.70 1.39 -9.09
N GLY A 118 -0.12 1.36 -10.15
CA GLY A 118 -0.50 0.14 -10.84
C GLY A 118 0.60 -0.33 -11.78
N LEU A 119 0.62 -1.62 -12.09
CA LEU A 119 1.62 -2.24 -12.96
C LEU A 119 1.73 -1.56 -14.33
N LEU A 120 0.61 -1.11 -14.89
CA LEU A 120 0.60 -0.38 -16.18
C LEU A 120 1.22 1.03 -16.11
N SER A 121 1.41 1.58 -14.91
CA SER A 121 2.08 2.87 -14.68
C SER A 121 3.58 2.76 -14.40
N VAL A 122 4.11 1.53 -14.25
CA VAL A 122 5.52 1.28 -13.90
C VAL A 122 6.23 0.40 -14.93
N ILE A 123 5.53 -0.57 -15.53
CA ILE A 123 6.05 -1.39 -16.62
C ILE A 123 6.02 -0.55 -17.91
N PRO A 124 7.14 -0.43 -18.64
CA PRO A 124 7.17 0.29 -19.92
C PRO A 124 6.12 -0.26 -20.90
N PRO A 125 5.31 0.60 -21.58
CA PRO A 125 4.30 0.13 -22.53
C PRO A 125 4.87 -0.74 -23.67
N GLU A 126 6.14 -0.53 -24.04
CA GLU A 126 6.83 -1.34 -25.02
C GLU A 126 7.17 -2.77 -24.54
N ASP A 127 7.19 -3.04 -23.24
CA ASP A 127 7.39 -4.40 -22.70
C ASP A 127 6.08 -5.18 -22.65
N VAL A 128 4.94 -4.49 -22.70
CA VAL A 128 3.60 -5.10 -22.65
C VAL A 128 3.27 -5.77 -23.99
N ALA A 129 2.89 -7.04 -23.93
CA ALA A 129 2.37 -7.79 -25.08
C ALA A 129 0.84 -7.81 -25.11
N LYS A 130 0.17 -7.99 -23.96
CA LYS A 130 -1.29 -7.94 -23.84
C LYS A 130 -1.72 -7.70 -22.39
N TYR A 131 -2.70 -6.81 -22.21
CA TYR A 131 -3.47 -6.68 -20.96
C TYR A 131 -4.91 -7.20 -21.18
N ASN A 132 -5.48 -7.89 -20.19
CA ASN A 132 -6.89 -8.27 -20.14
C ASN A 132 -7.45 -7.95 -18.74
N SER A 133 -8.65 -7.36 -18.69
CA SER A 133 -9.31 -6.84 -17.48
C SER A 133 -10.81 -7.14 -17.46
N SER A 134 -11.19 -8.36 -17.87
CA SER A 134 -12.57 -8.85 -17.80
C SER A 134 -12.98 -9.23 -16.37
N LEU A 135 -14.30 -9.34 -16.14
CA LEU A 135 -14.85 -9.86 -14.88
C LEU A 135 -14.22 -11.20 -14.50
N GLY A 136 -13.54 -11.25 -13.36
CA GLY A 136 -12.86 -12.45 -12.85
C GLY A 136 -11.48 -12.77 -13.46
N GLU A 137 -11.04 -12.09 -14.54
CA GLU A 137 -9.68 -12.26 -15.08
C GLU A 137 -8.97 -10.91 -15.27
N THR A 138 -7.98 -10.64 -14.43
CA THR A 138 -6.99 -9.57 -14.64
C THR A 138 -5.64 -10.19 -14.97
N THR A 139 -5.11 -9.96 -16.17
CA THR A 139 -3.81 -10.50 -16.60
C THR A 139 -3.01 -9.51 -17.42
N LEU A 140 -1.70 -9.47 -17.18
CA LEU A 140 -0.72 -8.73 -17.96
C LEU A 140 0.33 -9.71 -18.48
N ARG A 141 0.48 -9.80 -19.80
CA ARG A 141 1.52 -10.57 -20.49
C ARG A 141 2.56 -9.62 -21.05
N LEU A 142 3.83 -9.91 -20.82
CA LEU A 142 4.97 -9.16 -21.34
C LEU A 142 5.60 -9.88 -22.53
N LYS A 143 6.36 -9.14 -23.35
CA LYS A 143 6.99 -9.66 -24.57
C LYS A 143 8.09 -10.69 -24.30
N ASN A 144 8.71 -10.66 -23.12
CA ASN A 144 9.68 -11.65 -22.66
C ASN A 144 9.03 -12.95 -22.10
N GLY A 145 7.73 -13.16 -22.33
CA GLY A 145 6.99 -14.34 -21.90
C GLY A 145 6.45 -14.28 -20.46
N THR A 146 6.90 -13.33 -19.64
CA THR A 146 6.43 -13.14 -18.26
C THR A 146 4.93 -12.83 -18.23
N ARG A 147 4.23 -13.41 -17.26
CA ARG A 147 2.78 -13.26 -17.05
C ARG A 147 2.50 -12.89 -15.60
N ILE A 148 1.78 -11.81 -15.40
CA ILE A 148 1.35 -11.33 -14.09
C ILE A 148 -0.18 -11.50 -14.02
N ARG A 149 -0.69 -12.22 -13.02
CA ARG A 149 -2.10 -12.59 -12.89
C ARG A 149 -2.68 -12.13 -11.56
N GLY A 150 -3.86 -11.51 -11.64
CA GLY A 150 -4.57 -10.90 -10.54
C GLY A 150 -5.62 -11.80 -9.89
N PHE A 151 -5.68 -11.83 -8.55
CA PHE A 151 -6.61 -12.64 -7.75
C PHE A 151 -7.22 -11.89 -6.57
N GLY A 152 -8.53 -12.03 -6.37
CA GLY A 152 -9.21 -11.52 -5.18
C GLY A 152 -9.06 -12.47 -3.99
N ALA A 153 -8.67 -11.94 -2.82
CA ALA A 153 -8.57 -12.68 -1.55
C ALA A 153 -9.94 -13.06 -0.93
N GLU A 154 -11.00 -13.02 -1.72
CA GLU A 154 -12.36 -13.42 -1.35
C GLU A 154 -12.66 -14.89 -1.69
N THR A 155 -11.84 -15.53 -2.54
CA THR A 155 -12.04 -16.92 -2.96
C THR A 155 -10.68 -17.62 -3.09
N PRO A 156 -10.21 -18.32 -2.03
CA PRO A 156 -8.92 -19.03 -2.03
C PRO A 156 -8.79 -20.04 -3.17
N ASP A 157 -9.90 -20.70 -3.52
CA ASP A 157 -9.94 -21.77 -4.52
C ASP A 157 -9.50 -21.30 -5.91
N ASN A 158 -9.67 -20.02 -6.25
CA ASN A 158 -9.24 -19.43 -7.52
C ASN A 158 -7.71 -19.51 -7.74
N LEU A 159 -6.92 -19.66 -6.67
CA LEU A 159 -5.47 -19.86 -6.74
C LEU A 159 -5.09 -21.33 -7.00
N ARG A 160 -5.97 -22.31 -6.75
CA ARG A 160 -5.64 -23.72 -6.96
C ARG A 160 -5.35 -24.02 -8.43
N GLY A 161 -4.45 -24.99 -8.64
CA GLY A 161 -4.01 -25.42 -9.98
C GLY A 161 -3.00 -24.49 -10.65
N TRP A 162 -2.76 -23.28 -10.13
CA TRP A 162 -1.71 -22.41 -10.63
C TRP A 162 -0.31 -22.83 -10.14
N ALA A 163 0.70 -22.34 -10.83
CA ALA A 163 2.10 -22.38 -10.40
C ALA A 163 2.72 -21.00 -10.65
N PHE A 164 3.46 -20.50 -9.67
CA PHE A 164 4.03 -19.16 -9.63
C PHE A 164 5.48 -19.19 -9.15
N ASP A 165 6.21 -18.14 -9.52
CA ASP A 165 7.60 -17.87 -9.13
C ASP A 165 7.69 -16.85 -7.99
N LYS A 166 6.80 -15.86 -8.04
CA LYS A 166 6.79 -14.66 -7.20
C LYS A 166 5.34 -14.30 -6.87
N ALA A 167 5.13 -13.64 -5.74
CA ALA A 167 3.82 -13.11 -5.38
C ALA A 167 3.88 -11.70 -4.80
N TRP A 168 2.86 -10.89 -5.09
CA TRP A 168 2.58 -9.63 -4.41
C TRP A 168 1.20 -9.69 -3.75
N CYS A 169 1.15 -9.51 -2.42
CA CYS A 169 -0.07 -9.41 -1.63
C CYS A 169 -0.32 -7.95 -1.22
N ASP A 170 -1.23 -7.24 -1.91
CA ASP A 170 -1.59 -5.85 -1.58
C ASP A 170 -2.72 -5.73 -0.54
N GLU A 171 -2.49 -4.82 0.38
CA GLU A 171 -3.30 -4.50 1.56
C GLU A 171 -3.77 -5.75 2.30
N TYR A 172 -2.84 -6.69 2.56
CA TYR A 172 -3.08 -7.95 3.28
C TYR A 172 -3.89 -7.74 4.56
N GLY A 173 -3.53 -6.72 5.34
CA GLY A 173 -4.24 -6.33 6.56
C GLY A 173 -5.72 -6.00 6.34
N ALA A 174 -6.17 -5.62 5.14
CA ALA A 174 -7.58 -5.35 4.81
C ALA A 174 -8.35 -6.54 4.23
N TRP A 175 -7.71 -7.70 4.01
CA TRP A 175 -8.38 -8.92 3.56
C TRP A 175 -9.41 -9.42 4.60
N SER A 176 -10.32 -10.30 4.17
CA SER A 176 -11.32 -10.88 5.08
C SER A 176 -10.65 -11.80 6.09
N ARG A 177 -11.00 -11.67 7.38
CA ARG A 177 -10.43 -12.52 8.44
C ARG A 177 -10.75 -14.01 8.27
N HIS A 178 -11.77 -14.35 7.49
CA HIS A 178 -12.19 -15.73 7.26
C HIS A 178 -11.40 -16.42 6.15
N THR A 179 -10.91 -15.67 5.15
CA THR A 179 -10.20 -16.22 3.98
C THR A 179 -8.72 -15.86 3.94
N ALA A 180 -8.27 -14.81 4.64
CA ALA A 180 -6.92 -14.26 4.45
C ALA A 180 -5.79 -15.28 4.66
N GLN A 181 -5.91 -16.13 5.69
CA GLN A 181 -4.92 -17.18 5.95
C GLN A 181 -4.95 -18.26 4.86
N GLU A 182 -6.14 -18.75 4.49
CA GLU A 182 -6.28 -19.77 3.45
C GLU A 182 -5.76 -19.28 2.08
N VAL A 183 -6.04 -18.01 1.71
CA VAL A 183 -5.49 -17.39 0.51
C VAL A 183 -3.95 -17.32 0.58
N TYR A 184 -3.40 -16.93 1.73
CA TYR A 184 -1.95 -16.84 1.91
C TYR A 184 -1.28 -18.22 1.82
N ASP A 185 -1.87 -19.25 2.45
CA ASP A 185 -1.39 -20.62 2.39
C ASP A 185 -1.51 -21.19 0.96
N MET A 186 -2.59 -20.89 0.24
CA MET A 186 -2.72 -21.26 -1.19
C MET A 186 -1.67 -20.57 -2.07
N VAL A 187 -1.31 -19.31 -1.81
CA VAL A 187 -0.19 -18.65 -2.50
C VAL A 187 1.10 -19.44 -2.30
N TRP A 188 1.42 -19.88 -1.07
CA TRP A 188 2.61 -20.71 -0.82
C TRP A 188 2.59 -22.05 -1.55
N PHE A 189 1.46 -22.77 -1.56
CA PHE A 189 1.37 -24.03 -2.30
C PHE A 189 1.49 -23.87 -3.82
N CYS A 190 1.25 -22.67 -4.35
CA CYS A 190 1.45 -22.37 -5.77
C CYS A 190 2.88 -21.89 -6.09
N LEU A 191 3.68 -21.47 -5.11
CA LEU A 191 5.04 -20.97 -5.30
C LEU A 191 6.04 -22.14 -5.38
N ARG A 192 6.49 -22.47 -6.60
CA ARG A 192 7.30 -23.69 -6.85
C ARG A 192 8.17 -23.73 -8.11
N GLU A 193 8.09 -22.73 -8.99
CA GLU A 193 8.70 -22.80 -10.34
C GLU A 193 10.14 -22.24 -10.42
N VAL A 194 10.63 -21.55 -9.37
CA VAL A 194 12.04 -21.06 -9.26
C VAL A 194 12.68 -21.35 -7.91
N ASP A 195 14.00 -21.50 -7.92
CA ASP A 195 14.85 -21.69 -6.72
C ASP A 195 14.77 -20.52 -5.71
N THR A 196 14.41 -19.31 -6.16
CA THR A 196 14.39 -18.09 -5.34
C THR A 196 12.98 -17.50 -5.21
N LEU A 197 12.10 -18.23 -4.54
CA LEU A 197 10.74 -17.77 -4.22
C LEU A 197 10.78 -16.44 -3.44
N GLN A 198 10.00 -15.45 -3.89
CA GLN A 198 9.89 -14.14 -3.23
C GLN A 198 8.44 -13.65 -3.17
N VAL A 199 8.04 -13.18 -1.99
CA VAL A 199 6.71 -12.65 -1.71
C VAL A 199 6.81 -11.24 -1.13
N ALA A 200 6.28 -10.25 -1.86
CA ALA A 200 6.16 -8.89 -1.39
C ALA A 200 4.77 -8.67 -0.76
N ILE A 201 4.70 -8.14 0.47
CA ILE A 201 3.44 -7.88 1.17
C ILE A 201 3.34 -6.39 1.48
N SER A 202 2.46 -5.66 0.81
CA SER A 202 2.19 -4.25 1.12
C SER A 202 0.99 -4.14 2.04
N THR A 203 1.14 -3.58 3.24
CA THR A 203 -0.01 -3.43 4.16
C THR A 203 0.15 -2.25 5.11
N THR A 204 -0.98 -1.67 5.50
CA THR A 204 -1.09 -0.75 6.63
C THR A 204 -1.40 -1.55 7.91
N PRO A 205 -0.85 -1.18 9.07
CA PRO A 205 -1.38 -1.67 10.34
C PRO A 205 -2.85 -1.30 10.45
N LYS A 206 -3.75 -2.27 10.62
CA LYS A 206 -5.13 -1.98 11.03
C LYS A 206 -5.04 -1.28 12.40
N PRO A 207 -5.60 -0.07 12.58
CA PRO A 207 -5.68 0.53 13.90
C PRO A 207 -6.37 -0.45 14.84
N LEU A 208 -5.75 -0.71 16.00
CA LEU A 208 -6.47 -1.30 17.12
C LEU A 208 -7.75 -0.49 17.31
N ARG A 209 -8.89 -1.17 17.53
CA ARG A 209 -10.13 -0.46 17.85
C ARG A 209 -9.84 0.43 19.05
N SER A 210 -9.85 1.75 18.83
CA SER A 210 -9.99 2.69 19.94
C SER A 210 -11.17 2.21 20.78
N PRO A 211 -11.01 2.03 22.10
CA PRO A 211 -12.13 1.81 22.98
C PRO A 211 -12.95 3.10 23.01
N ARG A 212 -13.83 3.24 22.00
CA ARG A 212 -14.88 4.26 21.98
C ARG A 212 -15.86 3.90 23.09
N GLU A 213 -15.55 4.49 24.25
CA GLU A 213 -16.45 5.15 25.19
C GLU A 213 -17.94 4.83 25.01
N PRO A 214 -18.65 4.39 26.07
CA PRO A 214 -20.05 4.01 25.97
C PRO A 214 -20.89 5.11 25.33
N ARG A 215 -21.68 4.74 24.31
CA ARG A 215 -22.70 5.65 23.77
C ARG A 215 -23.59 6.08 24.93
N ARG A 216 -23.59 7.37 25.29
CA ARG A 216 -24.66 7.92 26.13
C ARG A 216 -25.98 7.66 25.40
N SER A 217 -26.80 6.78 25.96
CA SER A 217 -28.16 6.59 25.51
C SER A 217 -28.89 7.92 25.66
N GLN A 218 -29.38 8.47 24.54
CA GLN A 218 -30.46 9.44 24.62
C GLN A 218 -31.68 8.66 25.11
N ALA A 219 -32.04 8.86 26.38
CA ALA A 219 -33.27 8.32 26.93
C ALA A 219 -34.44 8.87 26.11
N SER A 220 -35.31 7.98 25.64
CA SER A 220 -36.50 8.35 24.88
C SER A 220 -37.40 9.25 25.73
N ARG A 221 -37.80 10.38 25.15
CA ARG A 221 -38.83 11.26 25.73
C ARG A 221 -40.21 10.77 25.28
N ASP A 222 -40.70 9.73 25.92
CA ASP A 222 -42.09 9.30 25.76
C ASP A 222 -43.00 9.92 26.83
N ARG A 223 -44.26 10.14 26.45
CA ARG A 223 -45.17 11.13 27.03
C ARG A 223 -46.13 10.55 28.07
N ALA A 224 -46.57 11.47 28.95
CA ALA A 224 -47.90 11.56 29.55
C ALA A 224 -48.35 10.48 30.58
N GLY A 225 -48.46 10.92 31.83
CA GLY A 225 -49.76 11.42 32.27
C GLY A 225 -50.49 10.62 33.37
N THR A 226 -50.34 11.05 34.62
CA THR A 226 -51.43 11.09 35.63
C THR A 226 -50.98 11.92 36.85
N GLY A 227 -51.80 12.89 37.25
CA GLY A 227 -51.76 13.51 38.59
C GLY A 227 -52.94 13.01 39.44
N PRO A 228 -53.33 13.69 40.54
CA PRO A 228 -52.78 14.90 41.17
C PRO A 228 -51.84 14.50 42.35
N SER A 229 -51.45 15.29 43.37
CA SER A 229 -51.92 16.56 43.94
C SER A 229 -50.77 17.37 44.59
N ARG A 230 -51.12 18.50 45.24
CA ARG A 230 -50.31 19.23 46.24
C ARG A 230 -51.20 19.43 47.49
N PRO A 231 -50.65 19.57 48.71
CA PRO A 231 -50.13 20.87 49.11
C PRO A 231 -48.83 20.85 49.95
N SER A 232 -48.31 22.05 50.20
CA SER A 232 -47.28 22.38 51.20
C SER A 232 -47.85 23.54 52.05
N PRO A 233 -47.13 24.19 52.99
CA PRO A 233 -46.00 23.77 53.84
C PRO A 233 -46.24 24.07 55.35
N SER A 234 -45.45 23.53 56.30
CA SER A 234 -45.04 24.27 57.52
C SER A 234 -43.98 23.56 58.38
N ALA A 235 -43.34 24.36 59.25
CA ALA A 235 -42.73 24.01 60.54
C ALA A 235 -41.61 22.95 60.64
N ARG A 236 -40.37 23.45 60.74
CA ARG A 236 -39.45 23.05 61.83
C ARG A 236 -39.37 24.23 62.81
N PRO A 237 -39.22 24.00 64.13
CA PRO A 237 -37.87 24.19 64.71
C PRO A 237 -37.50 23.35 65.97
N ARG A 238 -36.21 22.97 66.06
CA ARG A 238 -35.37 22.83 67.31
C ARG A 238 -35.77 21.79 68.40
N PRO A 239 -34.91 21.51 69.41
CA PRO A 239 -33.42 21.47 69.44
C PRO A 239 -32.81 20.22 70.18
N LEU A 240 -31.47 20.26 70.33
CA LEU A 240 -30.53 19.32 70.98
C LEU A 240 -30.82 18.77 72.40
N ARG A 241 -30.35 17.54 72.65
CA ARG A 241 -29.52 17.04 73.79
C ARG A 241 -28.85 15.72 73.33
N ALA A 242 -27.53 15.49 73.31
CA ALA A 242 -26.44 15.63 74.30
C ALA A 242 -26.36 14.48 75.33
N THR A 243 -25.44 13.52 75.12
CA THR A 243 -24.41 12.98 76.05
C THR A 243 -23.62 11.82 75.38
N GLY A 244 -22.30 11.75 75.60
CA GLY A 244 -21.43 10.61 75.19
C GLY A 244 -21.26 9.59 76.33
N PRO A 245 -20.14 8.84 76.44
CA PRO A 245 -18.90 8.83 75.63
C PRO A 245 -18.73 7.44 74.90
N ASP A 246 -17.58 6.83 74.56
CA ASP A 246 -16.13 7.10 74.75
C ASP A 246 -15.24 6.41 73.68
N LEU A 247 -13.92 6.41 73.88
CA LEU A 247 -12.82 5.77 73.12
C LEU A 247 -12.31 4.46 73.84
N PRO A 248 -11.32 3.65 73.33
CA PRO A 248 -10.22 4.02 72.43
C PRO A 248 -9.76 3.06 71.30
N THR A 249 -8.90 3.65 70.47
CA THR A 249 -7.91 3.12 69.52
C THR A 249 -7.21 1.79 69.85
N THR A 250 -6.88 1.00 68.82
CA THR A 250 -5.49 0.93 68.28
C THR A 250 -5.38 0.10 66.99
N THR A 251 -4.35 0.42 66.20
CA THR A 251 -3.91 -0.26 64.98
C THR A 251 -2.42 -0.59 65.14
N PRO A 252 -1.91 -1.68 64.53
CA PRO A 252 -0.53 -1.77 64.06
C PRO A 252 -0.42 -1.38 62.57
#